data_AF-A0A9W7D5I1-F1
#
_entry.id   AF-A0A9W7D5I1-F1
#
_cell.length_a   1.000
_cell.length_b   1.000
_cell.length_c   1.000
_cell.angle_alpha   90.00
_cell.angle_beta   90.00
_cell.angle_gamma   90.00
#
_symmetry.space_group_name_H-M   'P 1'
#
loop_
_entity.id
_entity.type
_entity.pdbx_description
1 polymer ?
#
loop_
_entity_poly.entity_id
_entity_poly.type
_entity_poly.pdbx_seq_one_letter_code
_entity_poly.pdbx_strand_id
1 'polypeptide(L)'
;MMRRFVLQPPAASTPASVATPTPSPVIVQARSSKVKKLDIEDFKGMPGESIEAWLSTVRQAVQRQEVLSGDTWTSTELYFGATAHQKGNTNKWLVVMREGMSEEDYTFEYLTSKLRKKYGRRENAWKTQKRLSQRSQQPGERLDSVANSLTSIGFGKRVSMESYLEAFYGGMNNQDVAAHASTMGPTTLRGRGIRGECLWRIWSRTEGNELAGSPAAL
;
A
#
# COMPACT_ATOMS: atom_id res chain seq x y z
N MET A 1 -87.81 15.83 -41.02
CA MET A 1 -87.43 15.20 -39.74
C MET A 1 -85.92 14.96 -39.73
N MET A 2 -85.29 15.30 -38.61
CA MET A 2 -83.96 14.88 -38.11
C MET A 2 -82.65 15.23 -38.86
N ARG A 3 -81.89 16.07 -38.14
CA ARG A 3 -80.45 16.42 -38.14
C ARG A 3 -79.55 15.15 -38.20
N ARG A 4 -78.30 15.17 -38.69
CA ARG A 4 -77.14 15.87 -38.10
C ARG A 4 -75.92 15.99 -39.06
N PHE A 5 -75.35 17.20 -39.01
CA PHE A 5 -74.00 17.70 -39.30
C PHE A 5 -72.87 16.65 -39.37
N VAL A 6 -72.22 16.42 -40.52
CA VAL A 6 -71.11 17.13 -41.23
C VAL A 6 -69.75 17.00 -40.55
N LEU A 7 -68.76 16.56 -41.36
CA LEU A 7 -67.32 16.90 -41.43
C LEU A 7 -66.49 15.59 -41.51
N GLN A 8 -66.00 15.14 -42.66
CA GLN A 8 -64.96 15.67 -43.59
C GLN A 8 -63.78 14.67 -43.56
N PRO A 9 -63.30 14.18 -44.72
CA PRO A 9 -62.42 13.00 -44.81
C PRO A 9 -60.95 13.29 -44.42
N PRO A 10 -60.17 12.25 -44.04
CA PRO A 10 -58.80 12.41 -43.58
C PRO A 10 -57.84 12.72 -44.73
N ALA A 11 -56.92 13.65 -44.48
CA ALA A 11 -55.86 14.04 -45.38
C ALA A 11 -54.83 12.93 -45.60
N ALA A 12 -54.40 12.82 -46.86
CA ALA A 12 -53.42 11.87 -47.36
C ALA A 12 -52.02 12.07 -46.77
N SER A 13 -51.30 10.95 -46.70
CA SER A 13 -49.96 10.75 -46.14
C SER A 13 -48.86 11.11 -47.15
N THR A 14 -47.75 11.70 -46.69
CA THR A 14 -46.31 11.44 -47.05
C THR A 14 -45.42 12.64 -46.63
N PRO A 15 -44.08 12.50 -46.52
CA PRO A 15 -43.27 11.47 -45.85
C PRO A 15 -42.25 12.08 -44.85
N ALA A 16 -41.48 11.20 -44.20
CA ALA A 16 -40.56 11.44 -43.09
C ALA A 16 -39.45 12.49 -43.35
N SER A 17 -39.20 13.34 -42.35
CA SER A 17 -37.97 14.12 -42.22
C SER A 17 -37.11 13.53 -41.10
N VAL A 18 -35.89 13.14 -41.44
CA VAL A 18 -34.87 12.62 -40.54
C VAL A 18 -34.54 13.68 -39.49
N ALA A 19 -34.81 13.40 -38.22
CA ALA A 19 -34.39 14.24 -37.10
C ALA A 19 -33.00 13.81 -36.64
N THR A 20 -32.05 14.74 -36.69
CA THR A 20 -30.73 14.66 -36.06
C THR A 20 -30.86 14.44 -34.54
N PRO A 21 -30.05 13.57 -33.93
CA PRO A 21 -30.05 13.43 -32.48
C PRO A 21 -29.46 14.69 -31.84
N THR A 22 -30.30 15.42 -31.11
CA THR A 22 -29.90 16.51 -30.22
C THR A 22 -28.83 16.01 -29.25
N PRO A 23 -27.67 16.66 -29.09
CA PRO A 23 -26.75 16.31 -28.02
C PRO A 23 -27.44 16.63 -26.69
N SER A 24 -27.70 15.59 -25.90
CA SER A 24 -28.15 15.71 -24.52
C SER A 24 -27.25 16.73 -23.80
N PRO A 25 -27.82 17.69 -23.05
CA PRO A 25 -26.98 18.57 -22.24
C PRO A 25 -26.21 17.68 -21.27
N VAL A 26 -24.88 17.73 -21.34
CA VAL A 26 -24.02 17.24 -20.28
C VAL A 26 -24.43 18.04 -19.06
N ILE A 27 -25.23 17.42 -18.19
CA ILE A 27 -25.48 17.93 -16.86
C ILE A 27 -24.10 17.91 -16.21
N VAL A 28 -23.40 19.05 -16.25
CA VAL A 28 -22.29 19.33 -15.35
C VAL A 28 -22.94 19.31 -13.98
N GLN A 29 -22.93 18.12 -13.38
CA GLN A 29 -23.44 17.90 -12.04
C GLN A 29 -22.72 18.93 -11.17
N ALA A 30 -23.47 19.94 -10.72
CA ALA A 30 -22.94 20.98 -9.88
C ALA A 30 -22.28 20.27 -8.69
N ARG A 31 -20.94 20.26 -8.70
CA ARG A 31 -20.15 19.52 -7.72
C ARG A 31 -20.60 20.08 -6.38
N SER A 32 -21.20 19.23 -5.54
CA SER A 32 -21.74 19.71 -4.28
C SER A 32 -20.60 20.40 -3.55
N SER A 33 -20.80 21.65 -3.16
CA SER A 33 -19.87 22.47 -2.40
C SER A 33 -19.77 21.97 -0.95
N LYS A 34 -19.70 20.65 -0.76
CA LYS A 34 -19.37 20.02 0.50
C LYS A 34 -17.87 20.16 0.69
N VAL A 35 -17.47 20.67 1.85
CA VAL A 35 -16.06 20.75 2.23
C VAL A 35 -15.47 19.34 2.14
N LYS A 36 -14.47 19.15 1.27
CA LYS A 36 -13.78 17.87 1.12
C LYS A 36 -13.12 17.53 2.45
N LYS A 37 -13.38 16.34 2.97
CA LYS A 37 -12.82 15.87 4.25
C LYS A 37 -12.12 14.54 4.03
N LEU A 38 -10.88 14.42 4.48
CA LEU A 38 -10.21 13.13 4.50
C LEU A 38 -10.78 12.27 5.63
N ASP A 39 -11.02 11.01 5.30
CA ASP A 39 -11.42 10.00 6.27
C ASP A 39 -10.21 9.09 6.51
N ILE A 40 -9.37 9.51 7.46
CA ILE A 40 -8.13 8.87 7.88
C ILE A 40 -7.98 8.96 9.40
N GLU A 41 -7.18 8.06 9.97
CA GLU A 41 -6.83 8.11 11.39
C GLU A 41 -5.92 9.31 11.72
N ASP A 42 -6.00 9.78 12.96
CA ASP A 42 -5.17 10.87 13.45
C ASP A 42 -3.74 10.42 13.73
N PHE A 43 -2.76 11.19 13.26
CA PHE A 43 -1.35 10.98 13.57
C PHE A 43 -0.91 11.82 14.76
N LYS A 44 -0.44 11.15 15.83
CA LYS A 44 -0.06 11.80 17.10
C LYS A 44 1.45 11.95 17.26
N GLY A 45 2.23 11.23 16.45
CA GLY A 45 3.68 11.23 16.50
C GLY A 45 4.21 10.48 17.72
N MET A 46 3.48 9.44 18.17
CA MET A 46 3.86 8.63 19.33
C MET A 46 4.98 7.64 19.00
N PRO A 47 5.78 7.19 20.00
CA PRO A 47 6.72 6.10 19.80
C PRO A 47 5.99 4.83 19.34
N GLY A 48 6.32 4.33 18.16
CA GLY A 48 5.68 3.14 17.56
C GLY A 48 4.77 3.45 16.37
N GLU A 49 4.27 4.69 16.24
CA GLU A 49 3.54 5.11 15.03
C GLU A 49 4.51 5.26 13.85
N SER A 50 4.12 4.76 12.69
CA SER A 50 4.91 4.87 11.45
C SER A 50 4.37 5.97 10.55
N ILE A 51 5.17 7.01 10.32
CA ILE A 51 4.79 8.09 9.42
C ILE A 51 4.56 7.62 7.98
N GLU A 52 5.32 6.61 7.50
CA GLU A 52 5.13 6.06 6.15
C GLU A 52 3.82 5.27 6.04
N ALA A 53 3.44 4.54 7.09
CA ALA A 53 2.16 3.84 7.13
C ALA A 53 1.00 4.86 7.10
N TRP A 54 1.10 5.91 7.89
CA TRP A 54 0.10 6.98 7.91
C TRP A 54 0.03 7.75 6.57
N LEU A 55 1.15 8.11 5.96
CA LEU A 55 1.14 8.73 4.62
C LEU A 55 0.54 7.81 3.55
N SER A 56 0.68 6.50 3.71
CA SER A 56 0.04 5.52 2.83
C SER A 56 -1.48 5.51 2.99
N THR A 57 -2.02 5.72 4.19
CA THR A 57 -3.49 5.83 4.39
C THR A 57 -4.03 7.13 3.80
N VAL A 58 -3.29 8.24 3.87
CA VAL A 58 -3.64 9.50 3.19
C VAL A 58 -3.80 9.27 1.69
N ARG A 59 -2.80 8.64 1.04
CA ARG A 59 -2.84 8.35 -0.41
C ARG A 59 -4.01 7.43 -0.79
N GLN A 60 -4.26 6.40 0.01
CA GLN A 60 -5.38 5.49 -0.21
C GLN A 60 -6.74 6.21 -0.05
N ALA A 61 -6.87 7.11 0.92
CA ALA A 61 -8.09 7.86 1.12
C ALA A 61 -8.37 8.84 -0.04
N VAL A 62 -7.35 9.51 -0.55
CA VAL A 62 -7.46 10.36 -1.76
C VAL A 62 -7.90 9.52 -2.96
N GLN A 63 -7.24 8.38 -3.21
CA GLN A 63 -7.60 7.49 -4.30
C GLN A 63 -9.04 6.98 -4.19
N ARG A 64 -9.46 6.61 -2.97
CA ARG A 64 -10.84 6.16 -2.70
C ARG A 64 -11.85 7.27 -3.04
N GLN A 65 -11.57 8.52 -2.69
CA GLN A 65 -12.47 9.64 -2.97
C GLN A 65 -12.53 10.00 -4.46
N GLU A 66 -11.40 9.91 -5.15
CA GLU A 66 -11.37 10.06 -6.60
C GLU A 66 -12.25 9.01 -7.30
N VAL A 67 -12.15 7.75 -6.88
CA VAL A 67 -12.91 6.64 -7.48
C VAL A 67 -14.40 6.68 -7.12
N LEU A 68 -14.74 6.96 -5.85
CA LEU A 68 -16.13 6.90 -5.37
C LEU A 68 -16.91 8.19 -5.59
N SER A 69 -16.25 9.34 -5.46
CA SER A 69 -16.90 10.66 -5.49
C SER A 69 -16.48 11.51 -6.68
N GLY A 70 -15.46 11.12 -7.45
CA GLY A 70 -14.88 11.96 -8.51
C GLY A 70 -14.13 13.18 -7.96
N ASP A 71 -13.85 13.22 -6.64
CA ASP A 71 -13.20 14.35 -5.99
C ASP A 71 -11.69 14.25 -6.14
N THR A 72 -11.10 15.21 -6.85
CA THR A 72 -9.65 15.37 -6.93
C THR A 72 -9.16 16.36 -5.87
N TRP A 73 -8.00 16.08 -5.29
CA TRP A 73 -7.36 16.91 -4.28
C TRP A 73 -6.15 17.63 -4.89
N THR A 74 -6.14 18.96 -4.78
CA THR A 74 -4.93 19.75 -5.06
C THR A 74 -3.91 19.57 -3.93
N SER A 75 -2.63 19.87 -4.20
CA SER A 75 -1.55 19.76 -3.20
C SER A 75 -1.81 20.62 -1.95
N THR A 76 -2.40 21.81 -2.13
CA THR A 76 -2.73 22.73 -1.03
C THR A 76 -3.98 22.29 -0.26
N GLU A 77 -5.05 21.83 -0.93
CA GLU A 77 -6.20 21.24 -0.24
C GLU A 77 -5.77 20.02 0.59
N LEU A 78 -4.90 19.18 0.02
CA LEU A 78 -4.40 17.99 0.69
C LEU A 78 -3.47 18.33 1.86
N TYR A 79 -2.72 19.43 1.79
CA TYR A 79 -1.98 19.97 2.93
C TYR A 79 -2.93 20.27 4.10
N PHE A 80 -3.96 21.08 3.90
CA PHE A 80 -4.91 21.43 4.97
C PHE A 80 -5.72 20.22 5.45
N GLY A 81 -6.11 19.35 4.52
CA GLY A 81 -6.78 18.09 4.83
C GLY A 81 -5.93 17.17 5.70
N ALA A 82 -4.66 16.94 5.35
CA ALA A 82 -3.76 16.07 6.10
C ALA A 82 -3.36 16.66 7.46
N THR A 83 -3.19 17.98 7.55
CA THR A 83 -2.85 18.66 8.80
C THR A 83 -4.00 18.68 9.80
N ALA A 84 -5.26 18.63 9.34
CA ALA A 84 -6.42 18.46 10.22
C ALA A 84 -6.38 17.15 11.04
N HIS A 85 -5.72 16.12 10.52
CA HIS A 85 -5.50 14.81 11.17
C HIS A 85 -4.19 14.72 11.96
N GLN A 86 -3.46 15.83 12.12
CA GLN A 86 -2.32 15.87 13.03
C GLN A 86 -2.79 16.28 14.41
N LYS A 87 -2.60 15.42 15.39
CA LYS A 87 -3.03 15.64 16.78
C LYS A 87 -1.86 15.53 17.74
N GLY A 88 -2.12 15.85 19.01
CA GLY A 88 -1.15 15.68 20.08
C GLY A 88 0.16 16.41 19.83
N ASN A 89 1.27 15.67 19.88
CA ASN A 89 2.61 16.23 19.76
C ASN A 89 2.92 16.74 18.35
N THR A 90 2.38 16.09 17.32
CA THR A 90 2.53 16.52 15.93
C THR A 90 1.90 17.87 15.67
N ASN A 91 0.70 18.13 16.20
CA ASN A 91 0.06 19.44 16.04
C ASN A 91 0.89 20.58 16.66
N LYS A 92 1.43 20.37 17.88
CA LYS A 92 2.30 21.36 18.54
C LYS A 92 3.54 21.68 17.69
N TRP A 93 4.18 20.64 17.15
CA TRP A 93 5.31 20.83 16.26
C TRP A 93 4.94 21.52 14.95
N LEU A 94 3.77 21.21 14.37
CA LEU A 94 3.30 21.86 13.15
C LEU A 94 3.06 23.36 13.36
N VAL A 95 2.50 23.77 14.50
CA VAL A 95 2.30 25.20 14.84
C VAL A 95 3.63 25.95 14.87
N VAL A 96 4.68 25.36 15.42
CA VAL A 96 6.02 25.97 15.41
C VAL A 96 6.64 25.93 14.01
N MET A 97 6.40 24.86 13.23
CA MET A 97 6.93 24.74 11.86
C MET A 97 6.39 25.82 10.94
N ARG A 98 5.08 26.11 11.02
CA ARG A 98 4.41 27.09 10.15
C ARG A 98 4.79 28.54 10.43
N GLU A 99 5.32 28.85 11.61
CA GLU A 99 5.69 30.22 12.00
C GLU A 99 6.80 30.81 11.12
N GLY A 100 7.59 29.96 10.45
CA GLY A 100 8.62 30.37 9.49
C GLY A 100 8.32 30.00 8.03
N MET A 101 7.06 29.75 7.66
CA MET A 101 6.67 29.36 6.30
C MET A 101 5.91 30.46 5.57
N SER A 102 6.13 30.58 4.26
CA SER A 102 5.30 31.38 3.36
C SER A 102 4.06 30.61 2.92
N GLU A 103 3.03 31.31 2.42
CA GLU A 103 1.82 30.66 1.87
C GLU A 103 2.11 29.74 0.69
N GLU A 104 3.17 30.05 -0.07
CA GLU A 104 3.66 29.27 -1.20
C GLU A 104 4.19 27.89 -0.78
N ASP A 105 4.61 27.74 0.48
CA ASP A 105 5.14 26.49 1.02
C ASP A 105 4.04 25.52 1.46
N TYR A 106 2.76 25.92 1.41
CA TYR A 106 1.62 25.06 1.78
C TYR A 106 1.30 24.03 0.70
N THR A 107 2.21 23.07 0.58
CA THR A 107 2.12 21.93 -0.34
C THR A 107 2.25 20.62 0.42
N PHE A 108 1.54 19.59 -0.06
CA PHE A 108 1.57 18.27 0.56
C PHE A 108 2.98 17.63 0.52
N GLU A 109 3.75 17.91 -0.52
CA GLU A 109 5.14 17.44 -0.66
C GLU A 109 6.05 18.04 0.43
N TYR A 110 5.93 19.35 0.68
CA TYR A 110 6.69 20.01 1.74
C TYR A 110 6.34 19.45 3.12
N LEU A 111 5.05 19.29 3.40
CA LEU A 111 4.56 18.67 4.64
C LEU A 111 5.14 17.27 4.83
N THR A 112 5.07 16.44 3.80
CA THR A 112 5.60 15.07 3.79
C THR A 112 7.10 15.05 4.08
N SER A 113 7.86 15.94 3.45
CA SER A 113 9.30 16.09 3.69
C SER A 113 9.62 16.44 5.15
N LYS A 114 8.90 17.42 5.73
CA LYS A 114 9.10 17.82 7.14
C LYS A 114 8.69 16.72 8.11
N LEU A 115 7.57 16.05 7.87
CA LEU A 115 7.10 14.93 8.69
C LEU A 115 8.11 13.79 8.68
N ARG A 116 8.63 13.42 7.50
CA ARG A 116 9.71 12.43 7.37
C ARG A 116 10.97 12.86 8.11
N LYS A 117 11.35 14.14 8.05
CA LYS A 117 12.54 14.65 8.76
C LYS A 117 12.38 14.61 10.29
N LYS A 118 11.17 14.83 10.81
CA LYS A 118 10.87 14.91 12.25
C LYS A 118 10.51 13.55 12.86
N TYR A 119 9.57 12.83 12.24
CA TYR A 119 8.97 11.59 12.73
C TYR A 119 9.37 10.35 11.93
N GLY A 120 10.06 10.54 10.80
CA GLY A 120 10.71 9.41 10.14
C GLY A 120 11.66 8.76 11.14
N ARG A 121 11.45 7.47 11.41
CA ARG A 121 12.39 6.68 12.20
C ARG A 121 13.76 6.82 11.55
N ARG A 122 14.65 7.60 12.16
CA ARG A 122 16.10 7.55 11.94
C ARG A 122 16.65 6.25 12.52
N GLU A 123 16.10 5.12 12.10
CA GLU A 123 16.91 3.91 12.06
C GLU A 123 17.88 4.15 10.93
N ASN A 124 19.13 4.47 11.29
CA ASN A 124 20.22 4.44 10.34
C ASN A 124 20.26 3.05 9.70
N ALA A 125 20.68 2.96 8.43
CA ALA A 125 20.78 1.69 7.72
C ALA A 125 21.46 0.61 8.59
N TRP A 126 22.49 1.03 9.34
CA TRP A 126 23.16 0.24 10.36
C TRP A 126 22.24 -0.41 11.42
N LYS A 127 21.34 0.34 12.10
CA LYS A 127 20.43 -0.25 13.10
C LYS A 127 19.45 -1.23 12.47
N THR A 128 19.00 -0.96 11.25
CA THR A 128 18.12 -1.88 10.52
C THR A 128 18.87 -3.16 10.17
N GLN A 129 20.10 -3.03 9.65
CA GLN A 129 20.97 -4.16 9.34
C GLN A 129 21.32 -4.97 10.60
N LYS A 130 21.61 -4.31 11.71
CA LYS A 130 21.84 -4.98 13.01
C LYS A 130 20.61 -5.77 13.47
N ARG A 131 19.40 -5.23 13.32
CA ARG A 131 18.17 -5.95 13.69
C ARG A 131 17.89 -7.13 12.75
N LEU A 132 18.24 -7.00 11.47
CA LEU A 132 18.17 -8.10 10.50
C LEU A 132 19.16 -9.21 10.89
N SER A 133 20.42 -8.88 11.15
CA SER A 133 21.44 -9.89 11.49
C SER A 133 21.22 -10.56 12.85
N GLN A 134 20.55 -9.88 13.79
CA GLN A 134 20.18 -10.46 15.08
C GLN A 134 18.98 -11.41 15.02
N ARG A 135 18.26 -11.45 13.89
CA ARG A 135 17.07 -12.27 13.76
C ARG A 135 17.47 -13.71 13.43
N SER A 136 17.37 -14.61 14.41
CA SER A 136 17.51 -16.06 14.22
C SER A 136 16.17 -16.77 14.31
N GLN A 137 15.99 -17.84 13.53
CA GLN A 137 14.83 -18.72 13.53
C GLN A 137 14.62 -19.32 14.92
N GLN A 138 13.43 -19.14 15.50
CA GLN A 138 13.14 -19.74 16.80
C GLN A 138 12.90 -21.26 16.65
N PRO A 139 13.14 -22.07 17.70
CA PRO A 139 12.83 -23.50 17.66
C PRO A 139 11.36 -23.72 17.27
N GLY A 140 11.12 -24.55 16.24
CA GLY A 140 9.78 -24.81 15.71
C GLY A 140 9.16 -23.69 14.86
N GLU A 141 9.85 -22.57 14.66
CA GLU A 141 9.35 -21.50 13.80
C GLU A 141 9.45 -21.87 12.31
N ARG A 142 8.37 -21.63 11.56
CA ARG A 142 8.33 -21.87 10.11
C ARG A 142 9.09 -20.79 9.34
N LEU A 143 9.71 -21.16 8.23
CA LEU A 143 10.53 -20.24 7.41
C LEU A 143 9.75 -19.06 6.80
N ASP A 144 8.45 -19.23 6.52
CA ASP A 144 7.57 -18.15 6.08
C ASP A 144 7.34 -17.10 7.17
N SER A 145 7.23 -17.51 8.44
CA SER A 145 7.19 -16.60 9.60
C SER A 145 8.48 -15.80 9.71
N VAL A 146 9.64 -16.45 9.54
CA VAL A 146 10.96 -15.78 9.53
C VAL A 146 11.03 -14.74 8.41
N ALA A 147 10.65 -15.10 7.19
CA ALA A 147 10.66 -14.18 6.04
C ALA A 147 9.72 -12.97 6.22
N ASN A 148 8.54 -13.19 6.79
CA ASN A 148 7.60 -12.10 7.13
C ASN A 148 8.17 -11.19 8.22
N SER A 149 8.81 -11.77 9.24
CA SER A 149 9.48 -11.03 10.31
C SER A 149 10.60 -10.14 9.77
N LEU A 150 11.48 -10.67 8.91
CA LEU A 150 12.54 -9.90 8.24
C LEU A 150 11.96 -8.78 7.38
N THR A 151 10.94 -9.07 6.58
CA THR A 151 10.25 -8.07 5.74
C THR A 151 9.66 -6.94 6.60
N SER A 152 9.11 -7.28 7.77
CA SER A 152 8.59 -6.29 8.72
C SER A 152 9.70 -5.42 9.34
N ILE A 153 10.90 -5.96 9.56
CA ILE A 153 12.04 -5.21 10.13
C ILE A 153 12.51 -4.11 9.17
N GLY A 154 12.61 -4.41 7.87
CA GLY A 154 13.04 -3.45 6.86
C GLY A 154 11.92 -2.71 6.12
N PHE A 155 10.66 -2.90 6.53
CA PHE A 155 9.52 -2.18 5.94
C PHE A 155 9.69 -0.66 6.04
N GLY A 156 9.52 0.04 4.92
CA GLY A 156 9.70 1.49 4.84
C GLY A 156 11.17 1.95 4.98
N LYS A 157 12.14 1.05 4.85
CA LYS A 157 13.59 1.33 4.88
C LYS A 157 14.24 1.04 3.53
N ARG A 158 15.37 1.71 3.25
CA ARG A 158 16.22 1.38 2.10
C ARG A 158 17.16 0.24 2.48
N VAL A 159 16.68 -1.00 2.38
CA VAL A 159 17.44 -2.23 2.61
C VAL A 159 17.52 -2.99 1.29
N SER A 160 18.71 -3.45 0.91
CA SER A 160 18.90 -4.25 -0.31
C SER A 160 18.33 -5.65 -0.14
N MET A 161 17.98 -6.31 -1.25
CA MET A 161 17.57 -7.71 -1.24
C MET A 161 18.66 -8.61 -0.64
N GLU A 162 19.92 -8.31 -0.91
CA GLU A 162 21.09 -9.03 -0.38
C GLU A 162 21.13 -9.02 1.14
N SER A 163 20.89 -7.87 1.79
CA SER A 163 20.86 -7.79 3.26
C SER A 163 19.74 -8.64 3.87
N TYR A 164 18.62 -8.80 3.16
CA TYR A 164 17.56 -9.69 3.61
C TYR A 164 17.92 -11.17 3.45
N LEU A 165 18.58 -11.53 2.34
CA LEU A 165 19.03 -12.90 2.09
C LEU A 165 20.12 -13.31 3.09
N GLU A 166 21.12 -12.45 3.34
CA GLU A 166 22.15 -12.68 4.34
C GLU A 166 21.55 -12.90 5.73
N ALA A 167 20.59 -12.07 6.14
CA ALA A 167 19.90 -12.22 7.41
C ALA A 167 19.05 -13.49 7.46
N PHE A 168 18.43 -13.87 6.34
CA PHE A 168 17.64 -15.10 6.26
C PHE A 168 18.53 -16.33 6.43
N TYR A 169 19.61 -16.46 5.65
CA TYR A 169 20.52 -17.61 5.74
C TYR A 169 21.29 -17.64 7.06
N GLY A 170 21.83 -16.50 7.49
CA GLY A 170 22.55 -16.40 8.76
C GLY A 170 21.67 -16.68 9.98
N GLY A 171 20.35 -16.49 9.85
CA GLY A 171 19.38 -16.76 10.90
C GLY A 171 18.80 -18.19 10.90
N MET A 172 19.07 -19.03 9.89
CA MET A 172 18.51 -20.38 9.81
C MET A 172 19.14 -21.31 10.86
N ASN A 173 18.32 -22.18 11.47
CA ASN A 173 18.84 -23.14 12.46
C ASN A 173 19.68 -24.25 11.83
N ASN A 174 19.42 -24.58 10.55
CA ASN A 174 20.21 -25.56 9.80
C ASN A 174 21.12 -24.84 8.81
N GLN A 175 22.41 -24.79 9.12
CA GLN A 175 23.42 -24.07 8.35
C GLN A 175 23.82 -24.80 7.06
N ASP A 176 23.71 -26.13 7.01
CA ASP A 176 23.97 -26.90 5.78
C ASP A 176 22.91 -26.61 4.71
N VAL A 177 21.64 -26.56 5.12
CA VAL A 177 20.53 -26.17 4.24
C VAL A 177 20.67 -24.71 3.81
N ALA A 178 21.12 -23.83 4.71
CA ALA A 178 21.36 -22.43 4.39
C ALA A 178 22.48 -22.25 3.36
N ALA A 179 23.60 -22.96 3.51
CA ALA A 179 24.71 -22.95 2.57
C ALA A 179 24.33 -23.50 1.19
N HIS A 180 23.50 -24.55 1.15
CA HIS A 180 22.99 -25.08 -0.10
C HIS A 180 22.01 -24.11 -0.78
N ALA A 181 21.11 -23.49 -0.01
CA ALA A 181 20.15 -22.52 -0.52
C ALA A 181 20.82 -21.23 -1.02
N SER A 182 21.86 -20.74 -0.34
CA SER A 182 22.62 -19.56 -0.78
C SER A 182 23.35 -19.81 -2.10
N THR A 183 23.89 -21.03 -2.29
CA THR A 183 24.53 -21.46 -3.54
C THR A 183 23.55 -21.51 -4.72
N MET A 184 22.27 -21.79 -4.46
CA MET A 184 21.22 -21.83 -5.50
C MET A 184 20.67 -20.44 -5.86
N GLY A 185 21.06 -19.37 -5.14
CA GLY A 185 20.77 -17.98 -5.49
C GLY A 185 19.28 -17.58 -5.59
N PRO A 186 18.38 -17.94 -4.65
CA PRO A 186 17.00 -17.50 -4.74
C PRO A 186 16.92 -15.98 -4.55
N THR A 187 16.29 -15.33 -5.54
CA THR A 187 16.25 -13.87 -5.68
C THR A 187 15.08 -13.20 -4.97
N THR A 188 14.22 -13.95 -4.26
CA THR A 188 13.01 -13.41 -3.63
C THR A 188 12.71 -14.03 -2.27
N LEU A 189 12.22 -13.19 -1.34
CA LEU A 189 11.72 -13.61 -0.02
C LEU A 189 10.22 -13.98 -0.04
N ARG A 190 9.51 -13.64 -1.13
CA ARG A 190 8.06 -13.84 -1.25
C ARG A 190 7.74 -15.16 -1.96
N GLY A 191 6.91 -15.95 -1.29
CA GLY A 191 6.25 -17.14 -1.82
C GLY A 191 5.44 -16.84 -3.08
N ARG A 192 6.08 -17.02 -4.22
CA ARG A 192 5.50 -17.57 -5.45
C ARG A 192 6.56 -18.24 -6.34
N GLY A 193 7.84 -17.93 -6.10
CA GLY A 193 9.00 -18.67 -6.63
C GLY A 193 9.65 -19.64 -5.62
N ILE A 194 9.37 -19.51 -4.32
CA ILE A 194 9.63 -20.56 -3.34
C ILE A 194 8.36 -21.40 -3.26
N ARG A 195 8.13 -22.27 -4.24
CA ARG A 195 7.38 -23.48 -3.88
C ARG A 195 8.17 -24.08 -2.73
N GLY A 196 7.49 -24.38 -1.64
CA GLY A 196 7.97 -25.32 -0.62
C GLY A 196 8.17 -26.73 -1.19
N GLU A 197 8.72 -26.84 -2.40
CA GLU A 197 9.25 -28.05 -3.01
C GLU A 197 10.78 -27.97 -3.07
N CYS A 198 11.41 -26.80 -3.24
CA CYS A 198 12.88 -26.73 -3.26
C CYS A 198 13.45 -26.95 -1.86
N LEU A 199 13.04 -26.14 -0.87
CA LEU A 199 13.47 -26.32 0.52
C LEU A 199 12.89 -27.59 1.16
N TRP A 200 11.70 -28.05 0.74
CA TRP A 200 11.10 -29.30 1.25
C TRP A 200 11.74 -30.54 0.63
N ARG A 201 12.14 -30.54 -0.65
CA ARG A 201 12.98 -31.62 -1.23
C ARG A 201 14.37 -31.65 -0.61
N ILE A 202 14.95 -30.49 -0.30
CA ILE A 202 16.27 -30.41 0.36
C ILE A 202 16.15 -30.96 1.79
N TRP A 203 15.15 -30.54 2.56
CA TRP A 203 14.91 -31.00 3.93
C TRP A 203 14.54 -32.50 4.01
N SER A 204 13.67 -33.00 3.12
CA SER A 204 13.34 -34.43 3.05
C SER A 204 14.49 -35.33 2.59
N ARG A 205 15.45 -34.81 1.81
CA ARG A 205 16.63 -35.58 1.37
C ARG A 205 17.69 -35.69 2.46
N THR A 206 17.80 -34.69 3.35
CA THR A 206 18.76 -34.70 4.45
C THR A 206 18.28 -35.53 5.66
N GLU A 207 17.00 -35.51 6.01
CA GLU A 207 16.48 -36.34 7.13
C GLU A 207 16.05 -37.76 6.71
N GLY A 208 15.65 -37.95 5.44
CA GLY A 208 15.26 -39.26 4.91
C GLY A 208 16.42 -40.26 4.77
N ASN A 209 17.67 -39.81 4.90
CA ASN A 209 18.86 -40.65 4.80
C ASN A 209 19.44 -41.08 6.15
N GLU A 210 18.93 -40.56 7.28
CA GLU A 210 19.30 -41.00 8.63
C GLU A 210 18.34 -42.05 9.22
N LEU A 211 17.17 -42.28 8.60
CA LEU A 211 16.19 -43.27 9.06
C LEU A 211 15.97 -44.46 8.11
N ALA A 212 16.72 -44.55 7.01
CA ALA A 212 16.65 -45.63 6.02
C ALA A 212 18.04 -46.22 5.74
N GLY A 213 18.70 -46.74 6.77
CA GLY A 213 20.08 -47.21 6.67
C GLY A 213 20.49 -48.24 7.71
N SER A 214 19.61 -49.18 8.07
CA SER A 214 20.09 -50.47 8.60
C SER A 214 19.09 -51.61 8.31
N PRO A 215 19.26 -52.34 7.21
CA PRO A 215 18.96 -53.76 7.16
C PRO A 215 20.25 -54.54 7.43
N ALA A 216 20.16 -55.51 8.34
CA ALA A 216 21.21 -56.47 8.66
C ALA A 216 21.73 -57.21 7.43
N ALA A 217 23.05 -57.46 7.38
CA ALA A 217 23.66 -58.74 6.99
C ALA A 217 25.20 -58.64 6.97
N LEU A 218 25.86 -59.02 8.08
CA LEU A 218 26.83 -60.11 8.21
C LEU A 218 27.38 -60.15 9.64
#